data_AF-A0A2N2ZDZ9-F1
#
_entry.id   AF-A0A2N2ZDZ9-F1
#
_cell.length_a   1.000
_cell.length_b   1.000
_cell.length_c   1.000
_cell.angle_alpha   90.00
_cell.angle_beta   90.00
_cell.angle_gamma   90.00
#
_symmetry.space_group_name_H-M   'P 1'
#
loop_
_entity.id
_entity.type
_entity.pdbx_description
1 polymer ?
#
loop_
_entity_poly.entity_id
_entity_poly.type
_entity_poly.pdbx_seq_one_letter_code
_entity_poly.pdbx_strand_id
1 'polypeptide(L)'
;MRFTLTILVLILCFSSCKEKAERKTEPKKEKTELKAESNKPKVEPIEKVDLSKIPDSLELITDKNLKGDFNGDNKTDFASIVRNKINQKIGVLILHNSENNESYVFGAGKEVSEMTDLDWIEVFEMLPKGEIVSPTLVDEETGDIIGQDESKNFKLIGNGIYMSVEESHGGGIIFWNGKEYQWYHIE
;
A
#
# COMPACT_ATOMS: atom_id res chain seq x y z
N MET A 1 -62.42 -23.52 -32.23
CA MET A 1 -61.99 -24.70 -31.45
C MET A 1 -61.87 -24.29 -29.99
N ARG A 2 -62.48 -25.05 -29.07
CA ARG A 2 -62.76 -24.69 -27.67
C ARG A 2 -61.72 -25.29 -26.70
N PHE A 3 -61.31 -24.48 -25.72
CA PHE A 3 -61.01 -24.72 -24.29
C PHE A 3 -59.90 -25.69 -23.81
N THR A 4 -58.85 -25.07 -23.22
CA THR A 4 -58.20 -25.23 -21.90
C THR A 4 -58.02 -26.61 -21.23
N LEU A 5 -56.81 -26.88 -20.70
CA LEU A 5 -56.53 -27.68 -19.49
C LEU A 5 -55.05 -27.47 -19.08
N THR A 6 -54.74 -26.71 -18.01
CA THR A 6 -54.58 -27.05 -16.57
C THR A 6 -53.11 -27.03 -16.13
N ILE A 7 -52.82 -26.08 -15.24
CA ILE A 7 -51.64 -25.96 -14.39
C ILE A 7 -51.81 -26.91 -13.20
N LEU A 8 -50.78 -27.69 -12.83
CA LEU A 8 -50.71 -28.39 -11.55
C LEU A 8 -49.56 -27.82 -10.70
N VAL A 9 -49.95 -27.04 -9.69
CA VAL A 9 -49.11 -26.55 -8.59
C VAL A 9 -49.05 -27.64 -7.52
N LEU A 10 -47.85 -27.99 -7.07
CA LEU A 10 -47.66 -28.84 -5.88
C LEU A 10 -47.39 -27.94 -4.67
N ILE A 11 -48.33 -27.96 -3.71
CA ILE A 11 -48.33 -27.19 -2.47
C ILE A 11 -48.42 -28.18 -1.29
N LEU A 12 -47.52 -27.95 -0.33
CA LEU A 12 -47.57 -28.22 1.12
C LEU A 12 -47.59 -29.66 1.66
N CYS A 13 -46.78 -29.86 2.70
CA CYS A 13 -47.29 -30.32 3.99
C CYS A 13 -46.47 -29.73 5.16
N PHE A 14 -47.19 -29.06 6.07
CA PHE A 14 -46.74 -28.56 7.36
C PHE A 14 -46.72 -29.67 8.43
N SER A 15 -45.84 -29.56 9.42
CA SER A 15 -45.98 -30.10 10.79
C SER A 15 -44.95 -29.33 11.64
N SER A 16 -45.25 -28.28 12.43
CA SER A 16 -46.18 -28.12 13.56
C SER A 16 -46.00 -29.17 14.66
N CYS A 17 -45.24 -28.82 15.72
CA CYS A 17 -45.58 -29.08 17.13
C CYS A 17 -44.65 -28.35 18.13
N LYS A 18 -45.24 -27.33 18.77
CA LYS A 18 -45.25 -26.91 20.20
C LYS A 18 -43.97 -26.77 21.05
N GLU A 19 -43.91 -25.56 21.59
CA GLU A 19 -43.15 -24.98 22.71
C GLU A 19 -43.46 -25.57 24.11
N LYS A 20 -42.48 -25.56 25.03
CA LYS A 20 -42.68 -25.36 26.49
C LYS A 20 -41.38 -25.02 27.28
N ALA A 21 -41.33 -23.76 27.72
CA ALA A 21 -40.91 -23.17 29.02
C ALA A 21 -39.73 -23.67 29.90
N GLU A 22 -38.83 -22.71 30.15
CA GLU A 22 -38.15 -22.25 31.40
C GLU A 22 -37.27 -23.17 32.30
N ARG A 23 -36.01 -22.73 32.52
CA ARG A 23 -35.49 -22.36 33.87
C ARG A 23 -34.21 -21.51 33.83
N LYS A 24 -34.25 -20.35 34.50
CA LYS A 24 -33.09 -19.50 34.90
C LYS A 24 -32.27 -20.17 36.01
N THR A 25 -30.94 -20.00 35.99
CA THR A 25 -30.12 -19.53 37.14
C THR A 25 -28.64 -19.31 36.76
N GLU A 26 -28.16 -18.07 36.90
CA GLU A 26 -26.75 -17.70 37.20
C GLU A 26 -26.55 -17.62 38.74
N PRO A 27 -25.40 -17.22 39.33
CA PRO A 27 -24.00 -17.70 39.20
C PRO A 27 -23.31 -17.85 40.60
N LYS A 28 -22.07 -18.37 40.70
CA LYS A 28 -21.14 -17.96 41.79
C LYS A 28 -19.65 -18.14 41.50
N LYS A 29 -18.92 -17.06 41.81
CA LYS A 29 -17.46 -16.83 41.85
C LYS A 29 -16.67 -17.86 42.67
N GLU A 30 -15.45 -18.17 42.24
CA GLU A 30 -14.27 -18.13 43.11
C GLU A 30 -13.00 -17.74 42.34
N LYS A 31 -12.19 -16.89 42.99
CA LYS A 31 -10.94 -16.29 42.52
C LYS A 31 -9.79 -17.29 42.65
N THR A 32 -8.80 -17.21 41.76
CA THR A 32 -7.40 -17.40 42.16
C THR A 32 -6.52 -16.42 41.37
N GLU A 33 -5.79 -15.59 42.11
CA GLU A 33 -4.80 -14.63 41.63
C GLU A 33 -3.55 -15.35 41.12
N LEU A 34 -3.11 -15.02 39.90
CA LEU A 34 -1.70 -15.02 39.55
C LEU A 34 -1.42 -13.74 38.77
N LYS A 35 -0.41 -13.01 39.26
CA LYS A 35 0.02 -11.67 38.85
C LYS A 35 0.23 -11.57 37.34
N ALA A 36 -0.55 -10.73 36.67
CA ALA A 36 -0.17 -10.19 35.36
C ALA A 36 0.82 -9.05 35.60
N GLU A 37 2.10 -9.41 35.53
CA GLU A 37 3.20 -8.47 35.46
C GLU A 37 3.05 -7.63 34.18
N SER A 38 3.10 -6.30 34.35
CA SER A 38 2.93 -5.33 33.27
C SER A 38 4.08 -5.46 32.27
N ASN A 39 3.89 -6.24 31.21
CA ASN A 39 4.70 -6.09 30.01
C ASN A 39 4.16 -4.89 29.22
N LYS A 40 4.53 -3.70 29.71
CA LYS A 40 4.56 -2.47 28.91
C LYS A 40 5.33 -2.83 27.62
N PRO A 41 4.78 -2.57 26.42
CA PRO A 41 5.57 -2.72 25.20
C PRO A 41 6.82 -1.87 25.37
N LYS A 42 7.99 -2.51 25.25
CA LYS A 42 9.27 -1.82 25.14
C LYS A 42 9.19 -1.03 23.84
N VAL A 43 8.80 0.23 23.93
CA VAL A 43 8.85 1.18 22.82
C VAL A 43 10.32 1.27 22.44
N GLU A 44 10.70 0.59 21.36
CA GLU A 44 11.99 0.81 20.74
C GLU A 44 12.10 2.30 20.38
N PRO A 45 13.25 2.94 20.57
CA PRO A 45 13.41 4.34 20.21
C PRO A 45 13.08 4.48 18.73
N ILE A 46 12.02 5.23 18.41
CA ILE A 46 11.67 5.57 17.04
C ILE A 46 12.88 6.31 16.46
N GLU A 47 13.63 5.63 15.60
CA GLU A 47 14.73 6.23 14.85
C GLU A 47 14.18 7.44 14.09
N LYS A 48 14.65 8.63 14.47
CA LYS A 48 14.29 9.86 13.77
C LYS A 48 15.20 9.99 12.56
N VAL A 49 14.62 9.89 11.37
CA VAL A 49 15.34 10.23 10.14
C VAL A 49 15.81 11.68 10.22
N ASP A 50 17.09 11.89 9.93
CA ASP A 50 17.74 13.19 9.95
C ASP A 50 17.38 14.01 8.70
N LEU A 51 16.39 14.88 8.84
CA LEU A 51 15.89 15.74 7.77
C LEU A 51 16.87 16.87 7.38
N SER A 52 17.96 17.08 8.13
CA SER A 52 18.99 18.06 7.74
C SER A 52 19.73 17.66 6.46
N LYS A 53 19.54 16.42 6.00
CA LYS A 53 20.21 15.83 4.84
C LYS A 53 19.44 15.96 3.54
N ILE A 54 18.31 16.65 3.56
CA ILE A 54 17.57 16.99 2.35
C ILE A 54 18.46 17.95 1.53
N PRO A 55 18.70 17.68 0.23
CA PRO A 55 19.47 18.59 -0.62
C PRO A 55 18.89 20.01 -0.59
N ASP A 56 19.74 21.03 -0.46
CA ASP A 56 19.33 22.45 -0.35
C ASP A 56 18.45 22.92 -1.52
N SER A 57 18.62 22.30 -2.70
CA SER A 57 17.83 22.57 -3.90
C SER A 57 16.40 22.05 -3.83
N LEU A 58 16.05 21.24 -2.82
CA LEU A 58 14.73 20.64 -2.65
C LEU A 58 14.00 21.28 -1.46
N GLU A 59 12.69 21.43 -1.61
CA GLU A 59 11.76 21.70 -0.52
C GLU A 59 10.79 20.53 -0.38
N LEU A 60 10.49 20.14 0.86
CA LEU A 60 9.43 19.16 1.12
C LEU A 60 8.08 19.82 0.84
N ILE A 61 7.23 19.13 0.08
CA ILE A 61 5.81 19.44 0.06
C ILE A 61 5.21 18.75 1.28
N THR A 62 4.84 19.55 2.28
CA THR A 62 4.34 19.04 3.55
C THR A 62 3.09 18.18 3.35
N ASP A 63 2.87 17.24 4.27
CA ASP A 63 1.66 16.41 4.43
C ASP A 63 1.65 15.08 3.64
N LYS A 64 2.64 14.83 2.78
CA LYS A 64 2.79 13.58 2.01
C LYS A 64 4.15 12.94 2.25
N ASN A 65 4.31 12.34 3.43
CA ASN A 65 5.57 11.75 3.88
C ASN A 65 5.35 10.29 4.28
N LEU A 66 6.26 9.41 3.90
CA LEU A 66 6.25 7.98 4.22
C LEU A 66 7.48 7.62 5.05
N LYS A 67 7.33 6.62 5.92
CA LYS A 67 8.41 6.05 6.73
C LYS A 67 8.35 4.53 6.69
N GLY A 68 9.34 3.89 6.05
CA GLY A 68 9.37 2.44 5.86
C GLY A 68 10.79 1.94 5.63
N ASP A 69 10.95 0.63 5.44
CA ASP A 69 12.22 -0.01 5.11
C ASP A 69 12.35 -0.12 3.58
N PHE A 70 12.68 0.98 2.88
CA PHE A 70 12.57 1.04 1.42
C PHE A 70 13.68 0.25 0.71
N ASN A 71 14.87 0.13 1.30
CA ASN A 71 15.97 -0.67 0.75
C ASN A 71 16.05 -2.12 1.29
N GLY A 72 15.21 -2.49 2.26
CA GLY A 72 15.15 -3.84 2.80
C GLY A 72 16.20 -4.14 3.90
N ASP A 73 16.92 -3.14 4.40
CA ASP A 73 17.97 -3.29 5.43
C ASP A 73 17.42 -3.37 6.87
N ASN A 74 16.10 -3.25 7.03
CA ASN A 74 15.33 -3.24 8.28
C ASN A 74 15.53 -1.99 9.16
N LYS A 75 15.98 -0.88 8.58
CA LYS A 75 15.97 0.43 9.22
C LYS A 75 14.82 1.28 8.68
N THR A 76 14.38 2.24 9.49
CA THR A 76 13.29 3.13 9.06
C THR A 76 13.85 4.27 8.23
N ASP A 77 13.64 4.21 6.93
CA ASP A 77 13.92 5.24 5.95
C ASP A 77 12.81 6.30 5.91
N PHE A 78 13.04 7.36 5.14
CA PHE A 78 12.06 8.42 4.88
C PHE A 78 11.87 8.62 3.38
N ALA A 79 10.62 8.84 2.97
CA ALA A 79 10.31 9.32 1.64
C ALA A 79 9.31 10.46 1.69
N SER A 80 9.38 11.38 0.73
CA SER A 80 8.46 12.52 0.64
C SER A 80 8.38 13.04 -0.77
N ILE A 81 7.25 13.64 -1.09
CA ILE A 81 7.15 14.52 -2.25
C ILE A 81 7.98 15.78 -1.99
N VAL A 82 8.72 16.19 -3.02
CA VAL A 82 9.58 17.38 -3.02
C VAL A 82 9.32 18.24 -4.24
N ARG A 83 9.57 19.54 -4.10
CA ARG A 83 9.72 20.46 -5.23
C ARG A 83 11.18 20.89 -5.35
N ASN A 84 11.69 20.93 -6.58
CA ASN A 84 12.98 21.52 -6.85
C ASN A 84 12.84 23.05 -6.92
N LYS A 85 13.55 23.76 -6.05
CA LYS A 85 13.49 25.23 -5.93
C LYS A 85 13.99 25.97 -7.18
N ILE A 86 14.81 25.32 -8.01
CA ILE A 86 15.43 25.92 -9.20
C ILE A 86 14.49 25.82 -10.40
N ASN A 87 13.97 24.62 -10.69
CA ASN A 87 13.16 24.36 -11.89
C ASN A 87 11.66 24.19 -11.61
N GLN A 88 11.25 24.24 -10.34
CA GLN A 88 9.87 24.12 -9.84
C GLN A 88 9.18 22.76 -10.06
N LYS A 89 9.89 21.77 -10.62
CA LYS A 89 9.37 20.43 -10.88
C LYS A 89 9.19 19.63 -9.60
N ILE A 90 8.18 18.78 -9.58
CA ILE A 90 7.83 17.85 -8.51
C ILE A 90 8.59 16.54 -8.68
N GLY A 91 8.97 15.93 -7.57
CA GLY A 91 9.58 14.62 -7.53
C GLY A 91 9.39 13.92 -6.19
N VAL A 92 10.02 12.76 -6.07
CA VAL A 92 10.07 11.96 -4.85
C VAL A 92 11.50 11.90 -4.35
N LEU A 93 11.70 12.25 -3.09
CA LEU A 93 12.95 12.05 -2.35
C LEU A 93 12.82 10.81 -1.48
N ILE A 94 13.85 9.97 -1.49
CA ILE A 94 14.03 8.88 -0.52
C ILE A 94 15.37 9.09 0.20
N LEU A 95 15.35 9.01 1.52
CA LEU A 95 16.52 9.10 2.39
C LEU A 95 16.66 7.78 3.15
N HIS A 96 17.74 7.06 2.90
CA HIS A 96 18.07 5.88 3.69
C HIS A 96 18.57 6.29 5.07
N ASN A 97 18.13 5.57 6.09
CA ASN A 97 18.69 5.70 7.42
C ASN A 97 19.98 4.88 7.55
N SER A 98 21.03 5.32 6.86
CA SER A 98 22.35 4.68 6.84
C SER A 98 23.45 5.63 7.32
N GLU A 99 24.60 5.10 7.73
CA GLU A 99 25.74 5.94 8.16
C GLU A 99 26.20 6.90 7.04
N ASN A 100 26.08 6.45 5.78
CA ASN A 100 26.43 7.23 4.60
C ASN A 100 25.31 8.17 4.14
N ASN A 101 24.10 8.02 4.70
CA ASN A 101 22.93 8.85 4.42
C ASN A 101 22.63 9.00 2.94
N GLU A 102 22.46 7.86 2.28
CA GLU A 102 22.20 7.79 0.86
C GLU A 102 20.83 8.43 0.54
N SER A 103 20.81 9.28 -0.49
CA SER A 103 19.60 9.98 -0.93
C SER A 103 19.34 9.75 -2.41
N TYR A 104 18.07 9.55 -2.75
CA TYR A 104 17.62 9.24 -4.09
C TYR A 104 16.49 10.18 -4.48
N VAL A 105 16.54 10.69 -5.70
CA VAL A 105 15.57 11.67 -6.19
C VAL A 105 15.08 11.20 -7.56
N PHE A 106 13.76 11.05 -7.68
CA PHE A 106 13.04 10.70 -8.91
C PHE A 106 12.19 11.90 -9.31
N GLY A 107 12.19 12.26 -10.60
CA GLY A 107 11.58 13.52 -11.03
C GLY A 107 12.36 14.72 -10.49
N ALA A 108 11.67 15.82 -10.16
CA ALA A 108 12.28 17.07 -9.69
C ALA A 108 13.35 17.62 -10.66
N GLY A 109 13.18 17.33 -11.96
CA GLY A 109 14.13 17.62 -13.04
C GLY A 109 15.12 16.51 -13.38
N LYS A 110 15.15 15.40 -12.64
CA LYS A 110 15.86 14.18 -13.00
C LYS A 110 14.92 13.23 -13.75
N GLU A 111 15.44 12.57 -14.76
CA GLU A 111 14.65 11.64 -15.57
C GLU A 111 14.29 10.37 -14.79
N VAL A 112 13.03 9.96 -14.87
CA VAL A 112 12.48 8.70 -14.38
C VAL A 112 11.42 8.24 -15.38
N SER A 113 11.66 7.11 -16.05
CA SER A 113 10.75 6.60 -17.08
C SER A 113 10.33 7.66 -18.11
N GLU A 114 11.32 8.37 -18.68
CA GLU A 114 11.14 9.47 -19.65
C GLU A 114 10.43 10.73 -19.12
N MET A 115 10.03 10.74 -17.84
CA MET A 115 9.45 11.89 -17.17
C MET A 115 10.51 12.63 -16.35
N THR A 116 10.35 13.94 -16.19
CA THR A 116 11.21 14.74 -15.31
C THR A 116 10.43 15.50 -14.24
N ASP A 117 9.10 15.49 -14.34
CA ASP A 117 8.17 16.13 -13.42
C ASP A 117 7.12 15.10 -13.02
N LEU A 118 6.81 15.04 -11.72
CA LEU A 118 5.85 14.10 -11.13
C LEU A 118 4.71 14.87 -10.45
N ASP A 119 4.25 15.96 -11.07
CA ASP A 119 3.18 16.81 -10.55
C ASP A 119 1.79 16.16 -10.61
N TRP A 120 1.67 15.04 -11.32
CA TRP A 120 0.49 14.18 -11.39
C TRP A 120 0.22 13.35 -10.13
N ILE A 121 1.14 13.32 -9.14
CA ILE A 121 0.98 12.49 -7.94
C ILE A 121 -0.14 13.03 -7.03
N GLU A 122 -1.27 12.34 -7.02
CA GLU A 122 -2.39 12.61 -6.11
C GLU A 122 -2.37 11.64 -4.92
N VAL A 123 -2.19 10.35 -5.19
CA VAL A 123 -2.00 9.28 -4.20
C VAL A 123 -0.50 9.07 -3.96
N PHE A 124 -0.10 8.95 -2.69
CA PHE A 124 1.29 8.69 -2.30
C PHE A 124 1.32 7.75 -1.10
N GLU A 125 1.47 6.46 -1.37
CA GLU A 125 1.27 5.39 -0.40
C GLU A 125 2.44 4.41 -0.36
N MET A 126 2.49 3.63 0.71
CA MET A 126 3.51 2.62 0.90
C MET A 126 2.94 1.23 0.64
N LEU A 127 3.66 0.45 -0.16
CA LEU A 127 3.39 -0.97 -0.34
C LEU A 127 4.23 -1.79 0.64
N PRO A 128 3.63 -2.76 1.38
CA PRO A 128 4.35 -3.59 2.33
C PRO A 128 5.46 -4.43 1.70
N LYS A 129 6.59 -4.52 2.43
CA LYS A 129 7.65 -5.52 2.19
C LYS A 129 7.03 -6.91 2.08
N GLY A 130 7.38 -7.61 1.02
CA GLY A 130 6.90 -8.96 0.72
C GLY A 130 5.62 -9.02 -0.11
N GLU A 131 5.01 -7.90 -0.48
CA GLU A 131 3.96 -7.86 -1.49
C GLU A 131 4.48 -8.33 -2.86
N ILE A 132 3.61 -9.01 -3.61
CA ILE A 132 3.89 -9.43 -4.99
C ILE A 132 3.28 -8.39 -5.90
N VAL A 133 4.12 -7.77 -6.73
CA VAL A 133 3.72 -6.74 -7.68
C VAL A 133 3.81 -7.31 -9.10
N SER A 134 2.75 -7.08 -9.87
CA SER A 134 2.66 -7.42 -11.30
C SER A 134 2.71 -6.12 -12.12
N PRO A 135 3.75 -5.89 -12.94
CA PRO A 135 3.79 -4.72 -13.81
C PRO A 135 2.65 -4.69 -14.83
N THR A 136 2.26 -3.51 -15.30
CA THR A 136 1.31 -3.38 -16.41
C THR A 136 1.93 -3.91 -17.71
N LEU A 137 1.16 -4.73 -18.44
CA LEU A 137 1.49 -5.20 -19.78
C LEU A 137 0.84 -4.29 -20.81
N VAL A 138 1.67 -3.72 -21.67
CA VAL A 138 1.26 -2.78 -22.73
C VAL A 138 1.55 -3.40 -24.08
N ASP A 139 0.61 -3.27 -25.03
CA ASP A 139 0.83 -3.59 -26.43
C ASP A 139 1.85 -2.61 -27.03
N GLU A 140 2.98 -3.10 -27.53
CA GLU A 140 4.06 -2.25 -28.03
C GLU A 140 3.69 -1.49 -29.32
N GLU A 141 2.70 -1.97 -30.09
CA GLU A 141 2.27 -1.33 -31.33
C GLU A 141 1.22 -0.25 -31.07
N THR A 142 0.22 -0.55 -30.22
CA THR A 142 -0.91 0.38 -29.98
C THR A 142 -0.72 1.27 -28.75
N GLY A 143 0.14 0.86 -27.81
CA GLY A 143 0.26 1.50 -26.50
C GLY A 143 -0.90 1.18 -25.55
N ASP A 144 -1.82 0.27 -25.94
CA ASP A 144 -2.96 -0.11 -25.12
C ASP A 144 -2.54 -1.06 -24.00
N ILE A 145 -3.21 -0.95 -22.87
CA ILE A 145 -3.01 -1.86 -21.75
C ILE A 145 -3.78 -3.15 -22.01
N ILE A 146 -3.03 -4.25 -22.05
CA ILE A 146 -3.54 -5.58 -22.39
C ILE A 146 -3.55 -6.53 -21.19
N GLY A 147 -3.20 -6.04 -20.00
CA GLY A 147 -3.33 -6.74 -18.73
C GLY A 147 -2.15 -6.52 -17.79
N GLN A 148 -1.90 -7.49 -16.93
CA GLN A 148 -0.72 -7.53 -16.06
C GLN A 148 0.28 -8.56 -16.59
N ASP A 149 1.57 -8.22 -16.54
CA ASP A 149 2.65 -9.12 -16.93
C ASP A 149 3.02 -10.04 -15.76
N GLU A 150 2.20 -11.09 -15.55
CA GLU A 150 2.42 -12.06 -14.48
C GLU A 150 3.79 -12.77 -14.57
N SER A 151 4.39 -12.82 -15.77
CA SER A 151 5.71 -13.41 -15.97
C SER A 151 6.84 -12.58 -15.35
N LYS A 152 6.58 -11.29 -15.11
CA LYS A 152 7.50 -10.34 -14.47
C LYS A 152 7.15 -10.07 -13.01
N ASN A 153 6.32 -10.90 -12.39
CA ASN A 153 6.01 -10.78 -10.98
C ASN A 153 7.27 -10.80 -10.12
N PHE A 154 7.33 -9.88 -9.16
CA PHE A 154 8.43 -9.81 -8.21
C PHE A 154 7.89 -9.53 -6.81
N LYS A 155 8.64 -10.00 -5.83
CA LYS A 155 8.35 -9.76 -4.42
C LYS A 155 9.16 -8.57 -3.94
N LEU A 156 8.50 -7.60 -3.30
CA LEU A 156 9.17 -6.46 -2.71
C LEU A 156 10.09 -6.90 -1.57
N ILE A 157 11.38 -6.60 -1.68
CA ILE A 157 12.38 -6.94 -0.63
C ILE A 157 12.51 -5.86 0.45
N GLY A 158 12.06 -4.64 0.15
CA GLY A 158 11.78 -3.55 1.08
C GLY A 158 10.34 -3.07 0.87
N ASN A 159 9.91 -2.01 1.55
CA ASN A 159 8.67 -1.33 1.22
C ASN A 159 8.76 -0.68 -0.18
N GLY A 160 7.64 -0.70 -0.91
CA GLY A 160 7.48 0.05 -2.16
C GLY A 160 6.84 1.40 -1.91
N ILE A 161 6.99 2.33 -2.85
CA ILE A 161 6.29 3.61 -2.88
C ILE A 161 5.37 3.61 -4.09
N TYR A 162 4.08 3.62 -3.84
CA TYR A 162 3.05 3.70 -4.87
C TYR A 162 2.59 5.14 -5.06
N MET A 163 2.43 5.53 -6.32
CA MET A 163 1.89 6.81 -6.74
C MET A 163 0.82 6.60 -7.81
N SER A 164 -0.27 7.34 -7.72
CA SER A 164 -1.30 7.36 -8.77
C SER A 164 -2.06 8.68 -8.80
N VAL A 165 -2.88 8.83 -9.82
CA VAL A 165 -3.96 9.82 -9.92
C VAL A 165 -5.23 9.16 -9.32
N GLU A 166 -6.02 9.88 -8.53
CA GLU A 166 -7.13 9.28 -7.77
C GLU A 166 -8.26 8.73 -8.67
N GLU A 167 -8.49 9.38 -9.81
CA GLU A 167 -9.57 9.04 -10.75
C GLU A 167 -9.07 8.49 -12.10
N SER A 168 -7.76 8.31 -12.27
CA SER A 168 -7.18 7.78 -13.50
C SER A 168 -6.44 6.50 -13.21
N HIS A 169 -6.44 5.63 -14.21
CA HIS A 169 -5.74 4.37 -14.18
C HIS A 169 -4.20 4.51 -14.31
N GLY A 170 -3.67 5.72 -14.41
CA GLY A 170 -2.22 5.98 -14.44
C GLY A 170 -1.58 5.94 -13.05
N GLY A 171 -0.54 5.11 -12.90
CA GLY A 171 0.22 5.02 -11.66
C GLY A 171 1.62 4.43 -11.84
N GLY A 172 2.38 4.44 -10.76
CA GLY A 172 3.72 3.89 -10.76
C GLY A 172 4.20 3.49 -9.38
N ILE A 173 5.14 2.55 -9.36
CA ILE A 173 5.81 2.09 -8.15
C ILE A 173 7.31 2.37 -8.26
N ILE A 174 7.86 2.99 -7.20
CA ILE A 174 9.30 2.98 -6.95
C ILE A 174 9.60 1.89 -5.92
N PHE A 175 10.56 1.02 -6.22
CA PHE A 175 10.93 -0.07 -5.31
C PHE A 175 12.41 -0.42 -5.44
N TRP A 176 12.98 -1.03 -4.39
CA TRP A 176 14.36 -1.51 -4.39
C TRP A 176 14.46 -2.94 -4.94
N ASN A 177 15.36 -3.17 -5.90
CA ASN A 177 15.58 -4.50 -6.49
C ASN A 177 16.72 -5.31 -5.81
N GLY A 178 17.36 -4.74 -4.79
CA GLY A 178 18.49 -5.32 -4.08
C GLY A 178 19.82 -4.63 -4.35
N LYS A 179 19.85 -3.77 -5.38
CA LYS A 179 21.03 -3.01 -5.79
C LYS A 179 20.72 -1.54 -6.03
N GLU A 180 19.58 -1.25 -6.64
CA GLU A 180 19.15 0.10 -6.98
C GLU A 180 17.63 0.19 -6.97
N TYR A 181 17.13 1.41 -6.95
CA TYR A 181 15.70 1.68 -7.12
C TYR A 181 15.30 1.51 -8.58
N GLN A 182 14.11 0.96 -8.78
CA GLN A 182 13.47 0.76 -10.08
C GLN A 182 12.12 1.47 -10.08
N TRP A 183 11.69 1.84 -11.29
CA TRP A 183 10.36 2.37 -11.56
C TRP A 183 9.61 1.36 -12.42
N TYR A 184 8.38 1.02 -12.04
CA TYR A 184 7.43 0.36 -12.95
C TYR A 184 6.13 1.13 -13.04
N HIS A 185 5.59 1.18 -14.25
CA HIS A 185 4.21 1.60 -14.48
C HIS A 185 3.28 0.50 -13.96
N ILE A 186 2.30 0.90 -13.17
CA ILE A 186 1.27 0.00 -12.65
C ILE A 186 -0.11 0.68 -12.76
N GLU A 187 -1.10 -0.13 -13.13
CA GLU A 187 -2.48 0.26 -13.40
C GLU A 187 -3.44 -0.76 -12.76
#